data_AF-X1GYU8-F1
#
_entry.id   AF-X1GYU8-F1
#
_cell.length_a   1.000
_cell.length_b   1.000
_cell.length_c   1.000
_cell.angle_alpha   90.00
_cell.angle_beta   90.00
_cell.angle_gamma   90.00
#
_symmetry.space_group_name_H-M   'P 1'
#
loop_
_entity.id
_entity.type
_entity.pdbx_description
1 polymer ?
#
loop_
_entity_poly.entity_id
_entity_poly.type
_entity_poly.pdbx_seq_one_letter_code
_entity_poly.pdbx_strand_id
1 'polypeptide(L)'
;ATTFGQTKLGDGLYPKDDEQGLEFDTNRITIITELGTLTIGQCGLVKLSAASPYTLGLPTAIGNTGRYYCLYKSDDNTNLITLDANDDEKINGQLTYTGLNYQYAFVILRSNGVEWIILSYGFKNVTDDAQLKREAGDIKTFEEKSPPLDDDDVVLIEDSVAGHAKKKAKVSSLLETKAEMGKVLAFNYDSKGDVMPAEDPGPMDVYHERDENNDLMPIANLKIPNTINFFFEIDINGDIEPREV
;
A
#
# COMPACT_ATOMS: atom_id res chain seq x y z
N ALA A 1 24.96 34.16 -34.32
CA ALA A 1 24.59 34.04 -32.90
C ALA A 1 23.97 35.36 -32.46
N THR A 2 22.64 35.48 -32.53
CA THR A 2 21.92 36.64 -31.98
C THR A 2 21.68 36.34 -30.51
N THR A 3 22.27 37.18 -29.68
CA THR A 3 22.44 37.07 -28.24
C THR A 3 21.12 36.75 -27.52
N PHE A 4 21.01 35.53 -26.98
CA PHE A 4 20.16 35.27 -25.82
C PHE A 4 20.83 35.91 -24.61
N GLY A 5 20.10 36.80 -23.93
CA GLY A 5 20.51 37.34 -22.64
C GLY A 5 20.60 38.86 -22.62
N GLN A 6 19.47 39.48 -22.28
CA GLN A 6 19.36 40.54 -21.26
C GLN A 6 17.94 41.12 -21.32
N THR A 7 16.99 40.49 -20.62
CA THR A 7 15.78 41.22 -20.18
C THR A 7 16.16 41.95 -18.91
N LYS A 8 16.43 43.24 -19.06
CA LYS A 8 16.58 44.17 -17.95
C LYS A 8 15.18 44.45 -17.42
N LEU A 9 14.84 43.90 -16.26
CA LEU A 9 13.55 44.17 -15.60
C LEU A 9 13.58 45.62 -15.08
N GLY A 10 12.63 46.46 -15.52
CA GLY A 10 12.33 47.74 -14.86
C GLY A 10 12.30 49.03 -15.70
N ASP A 11 12.26 48.99 -17.03
CA ASP A 11 12.26 50.22 -17.86
C ASP A 11 10.88 50.61 -18.43
N GLY A 12 9.79 49.96 -18.03
CA GLY A 12 8.44 50.36 -18.43
C GLY A 12 8.17 50.28 -19.95
N LEU A 13 9.02 49.55 -20.69
CA LEU A 13 8.91 49.34 -22.14
C LEU A 13 8.18 48.04 -22.50
N TYR A 14 7.88 47.19 -21.51
CA TYR A 14 6.96 46.08 -21.69
C TYR A 14 5.57 46.58 -21.28
N PRO A 15 4.59 46.63 -22.20
CA PRO A 15 3.21 46.86 -21.83
C PRO A 15 2.88 45.76 -20.82
N LYS A 16 2.67 46.17 -19.58
CA LYS A 16 2.05 45.30 -18.61
C LYS A 16 0.65 45.10 -19.18
N ASP A 17 0.44 43.98 -19.85
CA ASP A 17 -0.89 43.64 -20.28
C ASP A 17 -1.65 43.20 -19.04
N ASP A 18 -2.11 44.21 -18.29
CA ASP A 18 -2.96 44.05 -17.11
C ASP A 18 -4.27 43.34 -17.50
N GLU A 19 -4.60 43.29 -18.80
CA GLU A 19 -5.74 42.59 -19.37
C GLU A 19 -5.40 41.18 -19.87
N GLN A 20 -4.19 40.91 -20.38
CA GLN A 20 -3.73 39.59 -20.86
C GLN A 20 -2.45 39.14 -20.17
N GLY A 21 -2.56 38.87 -18.87
CA GLY A 21 -1.61 38.07 -18.07
C GLY A 21 -1.08 36.79 -18.74
N LEU A 22 -0.07 36.98 -19.58
CA LEU A 22 0.93 36.03 -20.04
C LEU A 22 2.31 36.64 -19.77
N GLU A 23 2.56 36.93 -18.51
CA GLU A 23 3.91 36.95 -17.97
C GLU A 23 3.87 36.01 -16.77
N PHE A 24 4.76 35.01 -16.73
CA PHE A 24 5.08 34.35 -15.47
C PHE A 24 5.80 35.39 -14.61
N ASP A 25 5.06 36.37 -14.08
CA ASP A 25 5.56 37.30 -13.08
C ASP A 25 5.75 36.48 -11.81
N THR A 26 6.91 35.85 -11.70
CA THR A 26 7.31 35.07 -10.53
C THR A 26 7.33 35.91 -9.25
N ASN A 27 7.19 37.24 -9.34
CA ASN A 27 7.08 38.13 -8.18
C ASN A 27 5.63 38.33 -7.72
N ARG A 28 4.62 38.05 -8.55
CA ARG A 28 3.21 38.17 -8.17
C ARG A 28 2.69 36.87 -7.56
N ILE A 29 2.90 36.74 -6.26
CA ILE A 29 2.37 35.63 -5.45
C ILE A 29 1.10 36.13 -4.74
N THR A 30 -0.01 35.44 -4.97
CA THR A 30 -1.23 35.67 -4.19
C THR A 30 -1.23 34.74 -2.97
N ILE A 31 -1.62 35.24 -1.80
CA ILE A 31 -1.72 34.46 -0.57
C ILE A 31 -3.17 34.46 -0.12
N ILE A 32 -3.74 33.28 0.11
CA ILE A 32 -5.10 33.08 0.62
C ILE A 32 -5.02 32.21 1.87
N THR A 33 -5.68 32.66 2.93
CA THR A 33 -5.64 31.98 4.24
C THR A 33 -7.02 31.56 4.75
N GLU A 34 -8.09 32.00 4.09
CA GLU A 34 -9.48 31.84 4.53
C GLU A 34 -10.42 31.73 3.32
N LEU A 35 -11.71 31.52 3.59
CA LEU A 35 -12.76 31.43 2.57
C LEU A 35 -12.84 32.70 1.70
N GLY A 36 -13.21 32.53 0.44
CA GLY A 36 -13.37 33.63 -0.51
C GLY A 36 -13.49 33.13 -1.94
N THR A 37 -13.36 34.05 -2.90
CA THR A 37 -13.37 33.75 -4.34
C THR A 37 -12.16 34.40 -5.00
N LEU A 38 -11.40 33.62 -5.76
CA LEU A 38 -10.31 34.12 -6.58
C LEU A 38 -10.84 34.98 -7.74
N THR A 39 -10.02 35.91 -8.18
CA THR A 39 -10.30 36.79 -9.32
C THR A 39 -9.32 36.51 -10.46
N ILE A 40 -9.70 36.83 -11.70
CA ILE A 40 -8.84 36.62 -12.87
C ILE A 40 -7.50 37.40 -12.73
N GLY A 41 -7.49 38.55 -12.05
CA GLY A 41 -6.28 39.31 -11.73
C GLY A 41 -5.32 38.63 -10.74
N GLN A 42 -5.71 37.49 -10.16
CA GLN A 42 -4.90 36.64 -9.28
C GLN A 42 -4.42 35.36 -9.98
N CYS A 43 -4.63 35.21 -11.30
CA CYS A 43 -4.04 34.11 -12.08
C CYS A 43 -2.51 34.08 -11.90
N GLY A 44 -1.94 32.87 -11.88
CA GLY A 44 -0.53 32.64 -11.57
C GLY A 44 -0.35 31.75 -10.34
N LEU A 45 0.68 32.04 -9.53
CA LEU A 45 0.98 31.27 -8.32
C LEU A 45 0.15 31.76 -7.13
N VAL A 46 -0.62 30.85 -6.55
CA VAL A 46 -1.45 31.11 -5.37
C VAL A 46 -1.00 30.20 -4.24
N LYS A 47 -0.48 30.81 -3.16
CA LYS A 47 -0.18 30.11 -1.91
C LYS A 47 -1.42 30.07 -1.04
N LEU A 48 -1.76 28.87 -0.61
CA LEU A 48 -2.90 28.60 0.24
C LEU A 48 -2.41 28.19 1.62
N SER A 49 -3.11 28.63 2.66
CA SER A 49 -2.95 28.14 4.02
C SER A 49 -4.33 27.94 4.65
N ALA A 50 -4.49 26.95 5.53
CA ALA A 50 -5.75 26.67 6.22
C ALA A 50 -5.56 26.40 7.72
N ALA A 51 -6.06 27.30 8.57
CA ALA A 51 -6.15 27.08 10.01
C ALA A 51 -7.32 26.14 10.38
N SER A 52 -8.38 26.15 9.57
CA SER A 52 -9.50 25.21 9.58
C SER A 52 -9.93 24.93 8.14
N PRO A 53 -10.69 23.85 7.85
CA PRO A 53 -11.19 23.60 6.50
C PRO A 53 -12.01 24.77 5.94
N TYR A 54 -11.87 25.08 4.65
CA TYR A 54 -12.66 26.09 3.96
C TYR A 54 -12.84 25.80 2.47
N THR A 55 -13.77 26.52 1.86
CA THR A 55 -14.03 26.50 0.41
C THR A 55 -13.51 27.80 -0.22
N LEU A 56 -12.80 27.67 -1.33
CA LEU A 56 -12.28 28.75 -2.15
C LEU A 56 -12.93 28.70 -3.53
N GLY A 57 -13.73 29.70 -3.86
CA GLY A 57 -14.32 29.84 -5.19
C GLY A 57 -13.28 30.19 -6.24
N LEU A 58 -13.42 29.61 -7.42
CA LEU A 58 -12.75 30.03 -8.64
C LEU A 58 -13.61 31.07 -9.37
N PRO A 59 -13.01 32.01 -10.11
CA PRO A 59 -13.79 32.84 -11.02
C PRO A 59 -14.30 32.01 -12.19
N THR A 60 -15.21 32.59 -12.98
CA THR A 60 -15.71 31.96 -14.21
C THR A 60 -14.56 31.55 -15.14
N ALA A 61 -14.60 30.30 -15.61
CA ALA A 61 -13.71 29.81 -16.66
C ALA A 61 -14.16 30.35 -18.04
N ILE A 62 -15.46 30.62 -18.20
CA ILE A 62 -16.04 31.13 -19.43
C ILE A 62 -15.40 32.47 -19.80
N GLY A 63 -14.96 32.59 -21.06
CA GLY A 63 -14.30 33.80 -21.56
C GLY A 63 -12.85 34.00 -21.07
N ASN A 64 -12.33 33.11 -20.22
CA ASN A 64 -10.98 33.19 -19.66
C ASN A 64 -10.05 32.09 -20.18
N THR A 65 -10.23 31.66 -21.44
CA THR A 65 -9.44 30.60 -22.07
C THR A 65 -7.94 30.84 -21.93
N GLY A 66 -7.20 29.82 -21.51
CA GLY A 66 -5.75 29.89 -21.40
C GLY A 66 -5.25 30.57 -20.13
N ARG A 67 -6.12 30.99 -19.21
CA ARG A 67 -5.72 31.40 -17.86
C ARG A 67 -5.35 30.21 -17.01
N TYR A 68 -4.39 30.41 -16.11
CA TYR A 68 -3.88 29.37 -15.23
C TYR A 68 -3.86 29.80 -13.78
N TYR A 69 -4.16 28.84 -12.90
CA TYR A 69 -3.84 28.92 -11.48
C TYR A 69 -2.92 27.77 -11.11
N CYS A 70 -1.81 28.09 -10.46
CA CYS A 70 -0.97 27.12 -9.76
C CYS A 70 -1.23 27.30 -8.27
N LEU A 71 -2.11 26.48 -7.72
CA LEU A 71 -2.51 26.54 -6.32
C LEU A 71 -1.64 25.58 -5.52
N TYR A 72 -0.97 26.07 -4.49
CA TYR A 72 -0.08 25.29 -3.64
C TYR A 72 -0.42 25.52 -2.17
N LYS A 73 -0.67 24.43 -1.44
CA LYS A 73 -0.88 24.45 0.01
C LYS A 73 0.48 24.60 0.69
N SER A 74 0.71 25.75 1.30
CA SER A 74 1.99 26.13 1.90
C SER A 74 2.14 25.76 3.37
N ASP A 75 1.03 25.39 4.02
CA ASP A 75 1.03 24.93 5.40
C ASP A 75 1.37 23.43 5.52
N ASP A 76 1.75 23.03 6.73
CA ASP A 76 2.15 21.68 7.12
C ASP A 76 1.03 20.90 7.80
N ASN A 77 -0.23 21.14 7.41
CA ASN A 77 -1.38 20.46 8.00
C ASN A 77 -2.27 19.78 6.95
N THR A 78 -3.27 19.04 7.44
CA THR A 78 -4.23 18.28 6.61
C THR A 78 -5.61 18.93 6.53
N ASN A 79 -5.75 20.21 6.93
CA ASN A 79 -7.02 20.92 6.80
C ASN A 79 -7.38 21.05 5.32
N LEU A 80 -8.55 20.54 4.95
CA LEU A 80 -9.05 20.50 3.58
C LEU A 80 -9.34 21.91 3.05
N ILE A 81 -8.79 22.22 1.87
CA ILE A 81 -9.20 23.36 1.06
C ILE A 81 -9.97 22.82 -0.13
N THR A 82 -11.26 23.11 -0.20
CA THR A 82 -12.09 22.74 -1.35
C THR A 82 -12.05 23.86 -2.38
N LEU A 83 -11.71 23.56 -3.63
CA LEU A 83 -11.91 24.50 -4.72
C LEU A 83 -13.32 24.32 -5.27
N ASP A 84 -14.02 25.41 -5.46
CA ASP A 84 -15.41 25.45 -5.96
C ASP A 84 -15.46 26.17 -7.30
N ALA A 85 -16.08 25.57 -8.31
CA ALA A 85 -16.27 26.22 -9.60
C ALA A 85 -17.26 27.38 -9.47
N ASN A 86 -17.23 28.32 -10.41
CA ASN A 86 -18.20 29.40 -10.44
C ASN A 86 -19.57 28.86 -10.89
N ASP A 87 -20.61 29.06 -10.07
CA ASP A 87 -21.98 28.61 -10.35
C ASP A 87 -22.04 27.11 -10.72
N ASP A 88 -22.61 26.77 -11.88
CA ASP A 88 -22.74 25.40 -12.40
C ASP A 88 -21.57 24.99 -13.32
N GLU A 89 -20.52 25.82 -13.40
CA GLU A 89 -19.29 25.45 -14.12
C GLU A 89 -18.57 24.30 -13.42
N LYS A 90 -17.51 23.78 -14.06
CA LYS A 90 -16.85 22.56 -13.61
C LYS A 90 -15.34 22.74 -13.48
N ILE A 91 -14.76 21.85 -12.69
CA ILE A 91 -13.34 21.54 -12.59
C ILE A 91 -13.20 20.10 -13.06
N ASN A 92 -12.75 19.91 -14.31
CA ASN A 92 -12.56 18.60 -14.94
C ASN A 92 -13.79 17.68 -14.80
N GLY A 93 -14.98 18.23 -15.11
CA GLY A 93 -16.26 17.52 -15.04
C GLY A 93 -16.99 17.53 -13.68
N GLN A 94 -16.35 18.00 -12.60
CA GLN A 94 -16.93 18.05 -11.24
C GLN A 94 -17.22 19.49 -10.79
N LEU A 95 -18.16 19.72 -9.87
CA LEU A 95 -18.41 21.07 -9.34
C LEU A 95 -17.30 21.55 -8.41
N THR A 96 -16.67 20.62 -7.69
CA THR A 96 -15.63 20.92 -6.70
C THR A 96 -14.41 20.02 -6.86
N TYR A 97 -13.26 20.50 -6.37
CA TYR A 97 -12.03 19.73 -6.24
C TYR A 97 -11.54 19.73 -4.79
N THR A 98 -11.31 18.53 -4.25
CA THR A 98 -10.97 18.31 -2.82
C THR A 98 -9.57 17.72 -2.60
N GLY A 99 -8.71 17.74 -3.62
CA GLY A 99 -7.37 17.16 -3.56
C GLY A 99 -6.33 17.98 -2.77
N LEU A 100 -6.70 19.13 -2.21
CA LEU A 100 -5.85 19.95 -1.33
C LEU A 100 -6.10 19.62 0.15
N ASN A 101 -5.90 18.36 0.53
CA ASN A 101 -6.22 17.83 1.86
C ASN A 101 -5.01 17.24 2.62
N TYR A 102 -3.79 17.56 2.20
CA TYR A 102 -2.55 17.17 2.86
C TYR A 102 -1.49 18.25 2.67
N GLN A 103 -0.45 18.22 3.51
CA GLN A 103 0.65 19.17 3.47
C GLN A 103 1.29 19.24 2.08
N TYR A 104 1.57 20.45 1.59
CA TYR A 104 2.29 20.67 0.33
C TYR A 104 1.59 20.14 -0.94
N ALA A 105 0.30 19.79 -0.84
CA ALA A 105 -0.54 19.49 -1.99
C ALA A 105 -0.58 20.67 -2.96
N PHE A 106 -0.68 20.37 -4.26
CA PHE A 106 -0.85 21.40 -5.28
C PHE A 106 -1.81 20.95 -6.37
N VAL A 107 -2.36 21.90 -7.10
CA VAL A 107 -3.10 21.67 -8.34
C VAL A 107 -2.84 22.81 -9.32
N ILE A 108 -2.66 22.44 -10.58
CA ILE A 108 -2.51 23.37 -11.69
C ILE A 108 -3.77 23.28 -12.54
N LEU A 109 -4.48 24.39 -12.63
CA LEU A 109 -5.70 24.54 -13.40
C LEU A 109 -5.44 25.40 -14.64
N ARG A 110 -6.16 25.11 -15.73
CA ARG A 110 -6.23 25.95 -16.93
C ARG A 110 -7.66 26.06 -17.41
N SER A 111 -8.16 27.27 -17.64
CA SER A 111 -9.46 27.43 -18.30
C SER A 111 -9.37 27.03 -19.78
N ASN A 112 -10.34 26.23 -20.25
CA ASN A 112 -10.55 25.95 -21.68
C ASN A 112 -11.60 26.88 -22.33
N GLY A 113 -12.11 27.87 -21.59
CA GLY A 113 -13.18 28.78 -22.02
C GLY A 113 -14.59 28.31 -21.69
N VAL A 114 -14.75 27.17 -21.01
CA VAL A 114 -16.04 26.60 -20.57
C VAL A 114 -15.95 26.11 -19.12
N GLU A 115 -14.84 25.47 -18.75
CA GLU A 115 -14.59 24.91 -17.42
C GLU A 115 -13.09 25.04 -17.06
N TRP A 116 -12.75 24.82 -15.80
CA TRP A 116 -11.36 24.70 -15.36
C TRP A 116 -10.86 23.27 -15.56
N ILE A 117 -9.78 23.11 -16.33
CA ILE A 117 -9.16 21.80 -16.58
C ILE A 117 -7.97 21.61 -15.64
N ILE A 118 -7.91 20.46 -14.98
CA ILE A 118 -6.75 20.06 -14.18
C ILE A 118 -5.64 19.58 -15.14
N LEU A 119 -4.47 20.24 -15.09
CA LEU A 119 -3.30 19.84 -15.88
C LEU A 119 -2.32 18.98 -15.10
N SER A 120 -2.20 19.23 -13.80
CA SER A 120 -1.33 18.49 -12.90
C SER A 120 -1.82 18.71 -11.47
N TYR A 121 -1.52 17.76 -10.59
CA TYR A 121 -1.77 17.89 -9.16
C TYR A 121 -0.75 17.07 -8.38
N GLY A 122 -0.63 17.36 -7.09
CA GLY A 122 0.20 16.58 -6.18
C GLY A 122 -0.40 15.19 -5.98
N PHE A 123 0.46 14.16 -6.01
CA PHE A 123 0.06 12.84 -5.55
C PHE A 123 0.30 12.76 -4.05
N LYS A 124 -0.72 12.31 -3.31
CA LYS A 124 -0.51 11.88 -1.93
C LYS A 124 0.53 10.74 -1.96
N ASN A 125 1.45 10.73 -1.01
CA ASN A 125 2.41 9.63 -0.92
C ASN A 125 1.62 8.31 -0.86
N VAL A 126 2.03 7.32 -1.66
CA VAL A 126 1.43 5.98 -1.69
C VAL A 126 1.47 5.30 -0.33
N THR A 127 2.39 5.73 0.54
CA THR A 127 2.42 5.31 1.95
C THR A 127 1.22 5.79 2.75
N ASP A 128 0.32 6.63 2.21
CA ASP A 128 -0.91 7.12 2.84
C ASP A 128 -2.20 6.73 2.13
N ASP A 129 -2.10 5.94 1.06
CA ASP A 129 -3.25 5.31 0.43
C ASP A 129 -3.66 4.07 1.22
N ALA A 130 -4.90 4.04 1.70
CA ALA A 130 -5.44 2.92 2.47
C ALA A 130 -5.46 1.62 1.65
N GLN A 131 -5.51 1.69 0.31
CA GLN A 131 -5.47 0.52 -0.56
C GLN A 131 -4.09 -0.13 -0.62
N LEU A 132 -3.02 0.65 -0.43
CA LEU A 132 -1.63 0.17 -0.44
C LEU A 132 -1.09 -0.06 0.98
N LYS A 133 -1.69 0.55 2.00
CA LYS A 133 -1.54 0.15 3.41
C LYS A 133 -2.29 -1.16 3.65
N ARG A 134 -1.64 -2.27 3.33
CA ARG A 134 -2.06 -3.56 3.90
C ARG A 134 -1.89 -3.45 5.41
N GLU A 135 -2.99 -3.34 6.14
CA GLU A 135 -2.95 -3.25 7.61
C GLU A 135 -2.19 -4.44 8.21
N ALA A 136 -1.61 -4.27 9.39
CA ALA A 136 -1.01 -5.40 10.10
C ALA A 136 -2.08 -6.47 10.32
N GLY A 137 -1.98 -7.59 9.61
CA GLY A 137 -3.06 -8.57 9.61
C GLY A 137 -3.82 -8.74 8.30
N ASP A 138 -3.64 -7.91 7.28
CA ASP A 138 -4.42 -7.91 6.04
C ASP A 138 -4.50 -9.29 5.36
N ILE A 139 -3.40 -10.07 5.38
CA ILE A 139 -3.41 -11.45 4.85
C ILE A 139 -4.38 -12.40 5.60
N LYS A 140 -4.87 -12.06 6.80
CA LYS A 140 -5.90 -12.84 7.53
C LYS A 140 -7.30 -12.65 6.95
N THR A 141 -7.49 -11.66 6.08
CA THR A 141 -8.79 -11.39 5.44
C THR A 141 -9.03 -12.29 4.24
N PHE A 142 -7.99 -12.94 3.70
CA PHE A 142 -8.18 -13.99 2.71
C PHE A 142 -8.86 -15.18 3.39
N GLU A 143 -9.98 -15.61 2.83
CA GLU A 143 -10.62 -16.86 3.22
C GLU A 143 -9.65 -18.01 2.93
N GLU A 144 -9.49 -18.91 3.89
CA GLU A 144 -8.74 -20.14 3.70
C GLU A 144 -9.40 -20.96 2.58
N LYS A 145 -8.62 -21.37 1.58
CA LYS A 145 -9.13 -22.27 0.53
C LYS A 145 -9.50 -23.59 1.20
N SER A 146 -10.78 -23.96 1.12
CA SER A 146 -11.25 -25.25 1.59
C SER A 146 -10.97 -26.34 0.55
N PRO A 147 -10.73 -27.60 0.97
CA PRO A 147 -10.44 -28.68 0.04
C PRO A 147 -11.51 -28.87 -1.04
N PRO A 148 -11.13 -29.33 -2.24
CA PRO A 148 -9.79 -29.79 -2.62
C PRO A 148 -8.79 -28.64 -2.88
N LEU A 149 -7.52 -28.90 -2.59
CA LEU A 149 -6.41 -28.02 -2.97
C LEU A 149 -5.88 -28.52 -4.33
N ASP A 150 -5.53 -27.61 -5.23
CA ASP A 150 -4.98 -27.92 -6.55
C ASP A 150 -3.45 -27.91 -6.47
N ASP A 151 -2.77 -28.67 -7.34
CA ASP A 151 -1.29 -28.75 -7.37
C ASP A 151 -0.60 -27.38 -7.58
N ASP A 152 -1.32 -26.39 -8.12
CA ASP A 152 -0.83 -25.03 -8.37
C ASP A 152 -1.13 -24.05 -7.21
N ASP A 153 -1.68 -24.53 -6.09
CA ASP A 153 -2.01 -23.67 -4.96
C ASP A 153 -0.75 -23.12 -4.26
N VAL A 154 -0.80 -21.82 -3.94
CA VAL A 154 0.33 -21.11 -3.32
C VAL A 154 0.07 -20.91 -1.84
N VAL A 155 1.00 -21.39 -1.01
CA VAL A 155 1.00 -21.13 0.43
C VAL A 155 1.59 -19.75 0.70
N LEU A 156 0.78 -18.85 1.25
CA LEU A 156 1.22 -17.52 1.63
C LEU A 156 1.43 -17.44 3.15
N ILE A 157 2.68 -17.25 3.58
CA ILE A 157 3.04 -17.05 4.99
C ILE A 157 3.58 -15.63 5.15
N GLU A 158 2.94 -14.82 6.01
CA GLU A 158 3.47 -13.51 6.38
C GLU A 158 4.49 -13.65 7.51
N ASP A 159 5.72 -13.22 7.27
CA ASP A 159 6.70 -13.00 8.33
C ASP A 159 6.42 -11.65 8.98
N SER A 160 5.93 -11.66 10.21
CA SER A 160 5.66 -10.43 10.96
C SER A 160 6.88 -10.04 11.81
N VAL A 161 7.21 -8.75 11.82
CA VAL A 161 8.26 -8.17 12.67
C VAL A 161 7.84 -8.04 14.14
N ALA A 162 6.57 -8.31 14.46
CA ALA A 162 6.06 -8.28 15.81
C ALA A 162 6.54 -9.54 16.56
N GLY A 163 7.42 -9.34 17.55
CA GLY A 163 7.95 -10.40 18.39
C GLY A 163 6.85 -11.35 18.84
N HIS A 164 6.90 -12.59 18.33
CA HIS A 164 6.02 -13.71 18.67
C HIS A 164 4.58 -13.69 18.10
N ALA A 165 4.21 -12.77 17.20
CA ALA A 165 2.96 -12.83 16.45
C ALA A 165 3.13 -13.45 15.05
N LYS A 166 4.05 -14.41 14.92
CA LYS A 166 4.25 -15.15 13.65
C LYS A 166 3.01 -16.01 13.38
N LYS A 167 2.40 -15.82 12.21
CA LYS A 167 1.20 -16.56 11.81
C LYS A 167 1.59 -18.00 11.53
N LYS A 168 0.76 -18.94 12.00
CA LYS A 168 0.98 -20.39 11.87
C LYS A 168 0.07 -20.92 10.78
N ALA A 169 0.60 -21.68 9.82
CA ALA A 169 -0.22 -22.51 8.93
C ALA A 169 -0.46 -23.86 9.63
N LYS A 170 -1.71 -24.35 9.62
CA LYS A 170 -1.99 -25.70 10.14
C LYS A 170 -1.48 -26.71 9.12
N VAL A 171 -0.78 -27.75 9.57
CA VAL A 171 -0.30 -28.84 8.70
C VAL A 171 -1.48 -29.57 8.04
N SER A 172 -2.63 -29.64 8.72
CA SER A 172 -3.89 -30.15 8.15
C SER A 172 -4.39 -29.38 6.92
N SER A 173 -3.99 -28.11 6.79
CA SER A 173 -4.33 -27.26 5.64
C SER A 173 -3.30 -27.38 4.51
N LEU A 174 -2.20 -28.11 4.71
CA LEU A 174 -1.13 -28.30 3.73
C LEU A 174 -1.06 -29.74 3.19
N LEU A 175 -1.63 -30.70 3.92
CA LEU A 175 -1.62 -32.10 3.55
C LEU A 175 -3.06 -32.55 3.33
N GLU A 176 -3.37 -32.94 2.09
CA GLU A 176 -4.72 -33.33 1.66
C GLU A 176 -5.23 -34.61 2.35
N THR A 177 -4.36 -35.34 3.01
CA THR A 177 -4.73 -36.56 3.71
C THR A 177 -5.23 -36.24 5.11
N LYS A 178 -6.52 -36.49 5.34
CA LYS A 178 -7.07 -36.84 6.66
C LYS A 178 -5.99 -37.57 7.42
N ALA A 179 -5.50 -36.99 8.51
CA ALA A 179 -4.55 -37.67 9.37
C ALA A 179 -5.24 -38.93 9.90
N GLU A 180 -5.04 -40.05 9.22
CA GLU A 180 -5.27 -41.35 9.82
C GLU A 180 -4.34 -41.41 11.03
N MET A 181 -4.90 -41.68 12.20
CA MET A 181 -4.15 -41.80 13.44
C MET A 181 -2.90 -42.65 13.21
N GLY A 182 -1.72 -42.08 13.46
CA GLY A 182 -0.44 -42.81 13.40
C GLY A 182 0.49 -42.48 12.22
N LYS A 183 0.16 -41.55 11.31
CA LYS A 183 1.16 -41.05 10.35
C LYS A 183 2.13 -40.06 11.03
N VAL A 184 3.35 -40.52 11.26
CA VAL A 184 4.48 -39.72 11.74
C VAL A 184 4.95 -38.82 10.59
N LEU A 185 4.87 -37.49 10.74
CA LEU A 185 5.64 -36.57 9.89
C LEU A 185 7.11 -36.66 10.33
N ALA A 186 7.93 -37.32 9.52
CA ALA A 186 9.37 -37.36 9.70
C ALA A 186 10.01 -36.26 8.86
N PHE A 187 10.70 -35.31 9.50
CA PHE A 187 11.58 -34.37 8.82
C PHE A 187 13.00 -34.91 8.88
N ASN A 188 13.67 -34.97 7.74
CA ASN A 188 15.10 -35.25 7.71
C ASN A 188 15.86 -33.98 8.08
N TYR A 189 16.79 -34.10 9.03
CA TYR A 189 17.68 -33.02 9.42
C TYR A 189 19.10 -33.35 8.96
N ASP A 190 19.83 -32.33 8.52
CA ASP A 190 21.25 -32.46 8.23
C ASP A 190 22.10 -32.42 9.52
N SER A 191 23.42 -32.58 9.36
CA SER A 191 24.38 -32.52 10.47
C SER A 191 24.44 -31.17 11.21
N LYS A 192 23.77 -30.14 10.69
CA LYS A 192 23.68 -28.80 11.28
C LYS A 192 22.31 -28.52 11.89
N GLY A 193 21.34 -29.43 11.72
CA GLY A 193 19.97 -29.29 12.19
C GLY A 193 19.03 -28.58 11.22
N ASP A 194 19.43 -28.40 9.96
CA ASP A 194 18.60 -27.80 8.92
C ASP A 194 17.67 -28.88 8.31
N VAL A 195 16.41 -28.51 8.03
CA VAL A 195 15.43 -29.41 7.39
C VAL A 195 15.79 -29.58 5.92
N MET A 196 16.01 -30.83 5.49
CA MET A 196 16.33 -31.16 4.11
C MET A 196 15.05 -31.51 3.32
N PRO A 197 14.85 -31.00 2.09
CA PRO A 197 13.79 -31.50 1.22
C PRO A 197 14.03 -32.98 0.94
N ALA A 198 12.97 -33.79 1.02
CA ALA A 198 13.04 -35.21 0.71
C ALA A 198 13.19 -35.37 -0.82
N GLU A 199 14.42 -35.25 -1.32
CA GLU A 199 14.75 -35.70 -2.67
C GLU A 199 14.64 -37.23 -2.67
N ASP A 200 13.45 -37.69 -3.09
CA ASP A 200 13.06 -39.09 -3.29
C ASP A 200 13.37 -40.00 -2.07
N PRO A 201 12.49 -40.05 -1.06
CA PRO A 201 12.57 -41.12 -0.09
C PRO A 201 12.24 -42.40 -0.87
N GLY A 202 13.29 -43.11 -1.30
CA GLY A 202 13.16 -44.52 -1.67
C GLY A 202 12.25 -45.23 -0.67
N PRO A 203 11.51 -46.26 -1.10
CA PRO A 203 10.29 -46.76 -0.46
C PRO A 203 10.45 -46.68 1.05
N MET A 204 9.69 -45.79 1.70
CA MET A 204 9.84 -45.47 3.13
C MET A 204 10.25 -46.73 3.87
N ASP A 205 11.52 -46.80 4.28
CA ASP A 205 11.99 -47.90 5.11
C ASP A 205 11.33 -47.68 6.47
N VAL A 206 10.09 -48.16 6.58
CA VAL A 206 9.44 -48.39 7.84
C VAL A 206 10.26 -49.53 8.45
N TYR A 207 11.27 -49.16 9.24
CA TYR A 207 12.11 -50.11 9.96
C TYR A 207 11.22 -50.90 10.91
N HIS A 208 10.82 -52.09 10.48
CA HIS A 208 10.26 -53.10 11.36
C HIS A 208 11.42 -53.99 11.80
N GLU A 209 11.76 -53.95 13.08
CA GLU A 209 12.57 -55.03 13.64
C GLU A 209 11.66 -56.24 13.83
N ARG A 210 12.13 -57.40 13.36
CA ARG A 210 11.48 -58.67 13.62
C ARG A 210 12.02 -59.25 14.92
N ASP A 211 11.16 -59.80 15.75
CA ASP A 211 11.59 -60.49 16.96
C ASP A 211 12.32 -61.81 16.63
N GLU A 212 12.79 -62.50 17.66
CA GLU A 212 13.43 -63.82 17.54
C GLU A 212 12.50 -64.91 16.96
N ASN A 213 11.19 -64.65 16.88
CA ASN A 213 10.18 -65.51 16.24
C ASN A 213 9.79 -65.02 14.83
N ASN A 214 10.44 -63.97 14.33
CA ASN A 214 10.24 -63.35 13.03
C ASN A 214 8.93 -62.53 12.89
N ASP A 215 8.29 -62.16 14.00
CA ASP A 215 7.08 -61.33 14.06
C ASP A 215 7.44 -59.83 14.03
N LEU A 216 6.58 -58.99 13.43
CA LEU A 216 6.79 -57.54 13.34
C LEU A 216 6.51 -56.88 14.71
N MET A 217 7.50 -56.19 15.29
CA MET A 217 7.32 -55.49 16.57
C MET A 217 6.95 -54.00 16.38
N PRO A 218 6.11 -53.42 17.27
CA PRO A 218 5.88 -51.97 17.27
C PRO A 218 7.15 -51.20 17.67
N ILE A 219 7.40 -50.08 16.98
CA ILE A 219 8.61 -49.21 16.95
C ILE A 219 9.12 -48.64 18.30
N ALA A 220 8.54 -49.03 19.43
CA ALA A 220 8.77 -48.44 20.75
C ALA A 220 10.22 -48.51 21.29
N ASN A 221 11.14 -49.24 20.65
CA ASN A 221 12.52 -49.43 21.11
C ASN A 221 13.61 -49.06 20.08
N LEU A 222 13.32 -48.15 19.14
CA LEU A 222 14.33 -47.70 18.17
C LEU A 222 15.44 -46.91 18.89
N LYS A 223 16.51 -47.61 19.28
CA LYS A 223 17.71 -47.05 19.90
C LYS A 223 18.61 -46.48 18.81
N ILE A 224 18.17 -45.39 18.17
CA ILE A 224 19.07 -44.62 17.31
C ILE A 224 20.10 -43.96 18.24
N PRO A 225 21.41 -44.20 18.10
CA PRO A 225 22.38 -43.93 19.16
C PRO A 225 22.47 -42.47 19.63
N ASN A 226 21.94 -41.50 18.89
CA ASN A 226 22.14 -40.07 19.16
C ASN A 226 20.89 -39.20 19.04
N THR A 227 19.68 -39.77 19.05
CA THR A 227 18.44 -39.00 18.83
C THR A 227 17.66 -38.87 20.13
N ILE A 228 17.37 -37.63 20.55
CA ILE A 228 16.38 -37.36 21.59
C ILE A 228 15.01 -37.63 20.96
N ASN A 229 14.46 -38.80 21.22
CA ASN A 229 13.12 -39.15 20.78
C ASN A 229 12.11 -38.43 21.70
N PHE A 230 11.53 -37.34 21.20
CA PHE A 230 10.37 -36.73 21.84
C PHE A 230 9.12 -37.48 21.36
N PHE A 231 8.59 -38.34 22.22
CA PHE A 231 7.30 -38.98 21.98
C PHE A 231 6.20 -38.00 22.37
N PHE A 232 5.48 -37.51 21.37
CA PHE A 232 4.24 -36.79 21.58
C PHE A 232 3.06 -37.67 21.16
N GLU A 233 1.99 -37.65 21.94
CA GLU A 233 0.70 -38.19 21.52
C GLU A 233 -0.20 -37.04 21.08
N ILE A 234 -1.05 -37.32 20.09
CA ILE A 234 -2.10 -36.40 19.67
C ILE A 234 -3.39 -36.90 20.32
N ASP A 235 -4.01 -36.07 21.16
CA ASP A 235 -5.24 -36.43 21.85
C ASP A 235 -6.44 -36.45 20.90
N ILE A 236 -7.62 -36.83 21.42
CA ILE A 236 -8.87 -36.89 20.64
C ILE A 236 -9.33 -35.51 20.13
N ASN A 237 -8.79 -34.43 20.68
CA ASN A 237 -9.08 -33.05 20.30
C ASN A 237 -8.04 -32.49 19.31
N GLY A 238 -6.96 -33.22 19.03
CA GLY A 238 -5.90 -32.82 18.12
C GLY A 238 -4.76 -32.04 18.79
N ASP A 239 -4.72 -32.00 20.12
CA ASP A 239 -3.68 -31.33 20.90
C ASP A 239 -2.45 -32.24 21.05
N ILE A 240 -1.26 -31.63 21.03
CA ILE A 240 0.03 -32.34 21.18
C ILE A 240 0.39 -32.37 22.66
N GLU A 241 0.38 -33.55 23.27
CA GLU A 241 0.78 -33.75 24.66
C GLU A 241 2.05 -34.60 24.78
N PRO A 242 2.91 -34.36 25.80
CA PRO A 242 4.03 -35.24 26.10
C PRO A 242 3.50 -36.61 26.52
N ARG A 243 4.02 -37.69 25.93
CA ARG A 243 3.69 -39.04 26.36
C ARG A 243 4.30 -39.31 27.73
N GLU A 244 3.48 -39.55 28.76
CA GLU A 244 4.00 -40.05 30.04
C GLU A 244 4.61 -41.45 29.80
N VAL A 245 5.89 -41.61 30.15
CA VAL A 245 6.68 -42.84 29.98
C VAL A 245 6.55 -43.73 31.21
#